data_AF-A0A7C1SVA8-F1
#
_entry.id   AF-A0A7C1SVA8-F1
#
_cell.length_a   1.000
_cell.length_b   1.000
_cell.length_c   1.000
_cell.angle_alpha   90.00
_cell.angle_beta   90.00
_cell.angle_gamma   90.00
#
_symmetry.space_group_name_H-M   'P 1'
#
loop_
_entity.id
_entity.type
_entity.pdbx_description
1 polymer ?
#
loop_
_entity_poly.entity_id
_entity_poly.type
_entity_poly.pdbx_seq_one_letter_code
_entity_poly.pdbx_strand_id
1 'polypeptide(L)'
;AAFAEQSGYFAILPGLVGFLIMLAVGLFIAVALAILVLAKVMMWVLLGTAPIFIACLLFDSTRQYGMAWFQQVLTYAIIPLFVYVVAAFLITTMDAELQKVAAAASANEIQLDDISAFVLICAAGAFVLFNIQTLAQGITGGVATGVGQIARSVGYATGVALPARALTATRSVAGRAGELGMAARARTHAGMRENIQNAGAAEAMQNRITNNSLPN
;
A
#
# COMPACT_ATOMS: atom_id res chain seq x y z
N ALA A 1 -44.89 15.22 33.11
CA ALA A 1 -43.45 15.00 33.34
C ALA A 1 -42.79 14.20 32.21
N ALA A 2 -43.36 13.07 31.75
CA ALA A 2 -42.78 12.26 30.67
C ALA A 2 -42.59 13.00 29.32
N PHE A 3 -43.48 13.92 28.95
CA PHE A 3 -43.35 14.70 27.71
C PHE A 3 -42.26 15.79 27.75
N ALA A 4 -41.83 16.22 28.94
CA ALA A 4 -40.73 17.17 29.12
C ALA A 4 -39.35 16.49 29.05
N GLU A 5 -39.24 15.25 29.55
CA GLU A 5 -38.01 14.46 29.40
C GLU A 5 -37.81 13.97 27.96
N GLN A 6 -38.89 13.64 27.26
CA GLN A 6 -38.82 13.19 25.87
C GLN A 6 -38.47 14.36 24.92
N SER A 7 -39.03 15.55 25.13
CA SER A 7 -38.65 16.76 24.37
C SER A 7 -37.25 17.26 24.70
N GLY A 8 -36.78 17.14 25.94
CA GLY A 8 -35.40 17.45 26.32
C GLY A 8 -34.39 16.54 25.62
N TYR A 9 -34.64 15.22 25.60
CA TYR A 9 -33.76 14.27 24.92
C TYR A 9 -33.75 14.50 23.40
N PHE A 10 -34.91 14.70 22.77
CA PHE A 10 -35.01 14.97 21.33
C PHE A 10 -34.52 16.36 20.88
N ALA A 11 -34.42 17.35 21.77
CA ALA A 11 -33.87 18.67 21.45
C ALA A 11 -32.36 18.78 21.72
N ILE A 12 -31.88 18.13 22.78
CA ILE A 12 -30.46 18.21 23.18
C ILE A 12 -29.61 17.23 22.38
N LEU A 13 -30.11 16.04 22.02
CA LEU A 13 -29.33 15.07 21.22
C LEU A 13 -28.90 15.64 19.86
N PRO A 14 -29.79 16.23 19.03
CA PRO A 14 -29.39 16.75 17.73
C PRO A 14 -28.41 17.92 17.84
N GLY A 15 -28.55 18.79 18.85
CA GLY A 15 -27.64 19.90 19.09
C GLY A 15 -26.24 19.43 19.49
N LEU A 16 -26.15 18.43 20.37
CA LEU A 16 -24.88 17.87 20.82
C LEU A 16 -24.18 17.10 19.69
N VAL A 17 -24.94 16.34 18.90
CA VAL A 17 -24.43 15.65 17.70
C VAL A 17 -23.94 16.65 16.65
N GLY A 18 -24.70 17.71 16.38
CA GLY A 18 -24.29 18.78 15.45
C GLY A 18 -23.00 19.49 15.89
N PHE A 19 -22.86 19.77 17.18
CA PHE A 19 -21.62 20.33 17.75
C PHE A 19 -20.42 19.39 17.57
N LEU A 20 -20.60 18.09 17.83
CA LEU A 20 -19.55 17.08 17.68
C LEU A 20 -19.11 16.94 16.21
N ILE A 21 -20.06 16.95 15.28
CA ILE A 21 -19.81 16.95 13.84
C ILE A 21 -19.04 18.21 13.42
N MET A 22 -19.46 19.39 13.87
CA MET A 22 -18.77 20.65 13.54
C MET A 22 -17.32 20.66 14.04
N LEU A 23 -17.07 20.11 15.23
CA LEU A 23 -15.73 19.92 15.77
C LEU A 23 -14.92 18.94 14.89
N ALA A 24 -15.49 17.78 14.55
CA ALA A 24 -14.83 16.78 13.72
C ALA A 24 -14.47 17.32 12.33
N VAL A 25 -15.39 18.05 11.69
CA VAL A 25 -15.15 18.70 10.39
C VAL A 25 -14.10 19.81 10.51
N GLY A 26 -14.16 20.63 11.57
CA GLY A 26 -13.14 21.65 11.83
C GLY A 26 -11.74 21.06 12.00
N LEU A 27 -11.62 19.96 12.75
CA LEU A 27 -10.36 19.23 12.92
C LEU A 27 -9.88 18.65 11.57
N PHE A 28 -10.79 18.06 10.80
CA PHE A 28 -10.50 17.54 9.46
C PHE A 28 -9.93 18.61 8.52
N ILE A 29 -10.59 19.78 8.45
CA ILE A 29 -10.13 20.91 7.63
C ILE A 29 -8.76 21.40 8.12
N ALA A 30 -8.56 21.51 9.44
CA ALA A 30 -7.28 21.91 10.00
C ALA A 30 -6.14 20.97 9.57
N VAL A 31 -6.37 19.65 9.59
CA VAL A 31 -5.38 18.65 9.12
C VAL A 31 -5.14 18.79 7.61
N ALA A 32 -6.19 18.94 6.81
CA ALA A 32 -6.06 19.14 5.36
C ALA A 32 -5.21 20.36 5.01
N LEU A 33 -5.48 21.49 5.68
CA LEU A 33 -4.72 22.73 5.51
C LEU A 33 -3.28 22.59 5.98
N ALA A 34 -3.03 21.91 7.10
CA ALA A 34 -1.68 21.64 7.58
C ALA A 34 -0.86 20.84 6.54
N ILE A 35 -1.46 19.82 5.92
CA ILE A 35 -0.83 19.03 4.85
C ILE A 35 -0.53 19.89 3.63
N LEU A 36 -1.47 20.75 3.21
CA LEU A 36 -1.28 21.67 2.07
C LEU A 36 -0.15 22.68 2.32
N VAL A 37 -0.10 23.26 3.52
CA VAL A 37 0.97 24.19 3.90
C VAL A 37 2.31 23.47 3.91
N LEU A 38 2.38 22.29 4.50
CA LEU A 38 3.60 21.47 4.51
C LEU A 38 4.07 21.17 3.08
N ALA A 39 3.17 20.72 2.19
CA ALA A 39 3.51 20.43 0.80
C ALA A 39 4.04 21.66 0.07
N LYS A 40 3.42 22.83 0.29
CA LYS A 40 3.85 24.08 -0.32
C LYS A 40 5.22 24.52 0.18
N VAL A 41 5.46 24.48 1.49
CA VAL A 41 6.77 24.83 2.09
C VAL A 41 7.87 23.90 1.56
N MET A 42 7.63 22.59 1.54
CA MET A 42 8.58 21.64 0.99
C MET A 42 8.86 21.93 -0.49
N MET A 43 7.84 22.27 -1.28
CA MET A 43 8.05 22.61 -2.69
C MET A 43 9.02 23.78 -2.88
N TRP A 44 8.94 24.83 -2.06
CA TRP A 44 9.91 25.93 -2.09
C TRP A 44 11.34 25.46 -1.81
N VAL A 45 11.52 24.59 -0.82
CA VAL A 45 12.84 24.04 -0.45
C VAL A 45 13.41 23.17 -1.59
N LEU A 46 12.56 22.33 -2.19
CA LEU A 46 12.98 21.46 -3.29
C LEU A 46 13.34 22.24 -4.56
N LEU A 47 12.60 23.32 -4.85
CA LEU A 47 12.94 24.22 -5.95
C LEU A 47 14.21 25.01 -5.67
N GLY A 48 14.42 25.47 -4.44
CA GLY A 48 15.65 26.17 -4.05
C GLY A 48 16.90 25.29 -4.15
N THR A 49 16.77 23.98 -3.94
CA THR A 49 17.87 23.01 -4.04
C THR A 49 18.03 22.38 -5.42
N ALA A 50 17.16 22.71 -6.39
CA ALA A 50 17.18 22.18 -7.75
C ALA A 50 18.55 22.23 -8.46
N PRO A 51 19.32 23.35 -8.47
CA PRO A 51 20.58 23.39 -9.21
C PRO A 51 21.61 22.36 -8.72
N ILE A 52 21.63 22.09 -7.41
CA ILE A 52 22.55 21.11 -6.80
C ILE A 52 22.17 19.70 -7.26
N PHE A 53 20.90 19.34 -7.15
CA PHE A 53 20.43 18.00 -7.51
C PHE A 53 20.44 17.74 -9.01
N ILE A 54 20.22 18.78 -9.83
CA ILE A 54 20.39 18.71 -11.28
C ILE A 54 21.87 18.48 -11.63
N ALA A 55 22.80 19.15 -10.95
CA ALA A 55 24.23 18.85 -11.13
C ALA A 55 24.56 17.40 -10.74
N CYS A 56 23.94 16.86 -9.69
CA CYS A 56 24.11 15.45 -9.31
C CYS A 56 23.61 14.45 -10.37
N LEU A 57 22.61 14.80 -11.20
CA LEU A 57 22.12 13.93 -12.28
C LEU A 57 23.12 13.76 -13.43
N LEU A 58 24.01 14.73 -13.60
CA LEU A 58 25.00 14.75 -14.68
C LEU A 58 26.08 13.68 -14.48
N PHE A 59 26.46 13.37 -13.24
CA PHE A 59 27.47 12.38 -12.90
C PHE A 59 26.84 11.04 -12.49
N ASP A 60 27.29 9.94 -13.09
CA ASP A 60 26.75 8.60 -12.83
C ASP A 60 26.86 8.19 -11.36
N SER A 61 27.95 8.59 -10.67
CA SER A 61 28.14 8.24 -9.26
C SER A 61 27.17 8.95 -8.30
N THR A 62 26.63 10.12 -8.67
CA THR A 62 25.72 10.91 -7.81
C THR A 62 24.28 10.94 -8.33
N ARG A 63 24.01 10.29 -9.46
CA ARG A 63 22.70 10.29 -10.12
C ARG A 63 21.56 9.78 -9.22
N GLN A 64 21.86 8.86 -8.31
CA GLN A 64 20.87 8.36 -7.34
C GLN A 64 20.28 9.47 -6.47
N TYR A 65 21.08 10.47 -6.07
CA TYR A 65 20.59 11.58 -5.25
C TYR A 65 19.69 12.52 -6.04
N GLY A 66 20.05 12.82 -7.29
CA GLY A 66 19.20 13.61 -8.19
C GLY A 66 17.88 12.91 -8.51
N MET A 67 17.91 11.59 -8.68
CA MET A 67 16.69 10.80 -8.91
C MET A 67 15.77 10.76 -7.67
N ALA A 68 16.35 10.62 -6.48
CA ALA A 68 15.60 10.67 -5.22
C ALA A 68 14.97 12.05 -4.97
N TRP A 69 15.71 13.14 -5.28
CA TRP A 69 15.15 14.49 -5.24
C TRP A 69 14.00 14.65 -6.24
N PHE A 70 14.15 14.22 -7.48
CA PHE A 70 13.10 14.31 -8.50
C PHE A 70 11.83 13.58 -8.08
N GLN A 71 11.99 12.40 -7.49
CA GLN A 71 10.90 11.64 -6.91
C GLN A 71 10.20 12.40 -5.76
N GLN A 72 10.96 13.09 -4.92
CA GLN A 72 10.40 13.91 -3.84
C GLN A 72 9.66 15.15 -4.40
N VAL A 73 10.17 15.77 -5.47
CA VAL A 73 9.49 16.86 -6.20
C VAL A 73 8.13 16.37 -6.69
N LEU A 74 8.09 15.22 -7.35
CA LEU A 74 6.86 14.65 -7.88
C LEU A 74 5.86 14.35 -6.75
N THR A 75 6.35 13.84 -5.62
CA THR A 75 5.48 13.48 -4.48
C THR A 75 4.78 14.72 -3.93
N TYR A 76 5.54 15.78 -3.63
CA TYR A 76 4.97 17.01 -3.10
C TYR A 76 4.17 17.82 -4.13
N ALA A 77 4.39 17.60 -5.43
CA ALA A 77 3.54 18.16 -6.48
C ALA A 77 2.17 17.47 -6.56
N ILE A 78 2.12 16.15 -6.31
CA ILE A 78 0.89 15.34 -6.39
C ILE A 78 0.02 15.44 -5.13
N ILE A 79 0.62 15.61 -3.94
CA ILE A 79 -0.13 15.70 -2.68
C ILE A 79 -1.28 16.74 -2.73
N PRO A 80 -1.06 18.01 -3.13
CA PRO A 80 -2.13 18.99 -3.22
C PRO A 80 -3.22 18.61 -4.20
N LEU A 81 -2.87 17.97 -5.33
CA LEU A 81 -3.85 17.50 -6.32
C LEU A 81 -4.81 16.51 -5.67
N PHE A 82 -4.31 15.52 -4.92
CA PHE A 82 -5.17 14.58 -4.20
C PHE A 82 -6.05 15.27 -3.16
N VAL A 83 -5.49 16.20 -2.37
CA VAL A 83 -6.28 16.94 -1.38
C VAL A 83 -7.43 17.67 -2.05
N TYR A 84 -7.21 18.35 -3.19
CA TYR A 84 -8.27 19.06 -3.90
C TYR A 84 -9.32 18.13 -4.49
N VAL A 85 -8.92 16.99 -5.07
CA VAL A 85 -9.87 16.01 -5.61
C VAL A 85 -10.74 15.43 -4.51
N VAL A 86 -10.16 15.07 -3.37
CA VAL A 86 -10.91 14.54 -2.22
C VAL A 86 -11.83 15.62 -1.64
N ALA A 87 -11.34 16.86 -1.50
CA ALA A 87 -12.16 17.97 -1.02
C ALA A 87 -13.35 18.23 -1.95
N ALA A 88 -13.13 18.27 -3.26
CA ALA A 88 -14.21 18.45 -4.24
C ALA A 88 -15.22 17.29 -4.18
N PHE A 89 -14.75 16.04 -4.11
CA PHE A 89 -15.61 14.88 -3.96
C PHE A 89 -16.47 14.95 -2.69
N LEU A 90 -15.87 15.30 -1.54
CA LEU A 90 -16.61 15.43 -0.29
C LEU A 90 -17.66 16.55 -0.36
N ILE A 91 -17.32 17.72 -0.92
CA ILE A 91 -18.28 18.82 -1.08
C ILE A 91 -19.46 18.37 -1.94
N THR A 92 -19.21 17.74 -3.10
CA THR A 92 -20.28 17.27 -4.00
C THR A 92 -21.16 16.20 -3.37
N THR A 93 -20.58 15.31 -2.57
CA THR A 93 -21.35 14.26 -1.89
C THR A 93 -22.15 14.84 -0.72
N MET A 94 -21.59 15.80 0.02
CA MET A 94 -22.30 16.49 1.09
C MET A 94 -23.47 17.32 0.58
N ASP A 95 -23.33 18.01 -0.55
CA ASP A 95 -24.45 18.75 -1.17
C ASP A 95 -25.60 17.81 -1.56
N ALA A 96 -25.29 16.62 -2.07
CA ALA A 96 -26.29 15.61 -2.43
C ALA A 96 -27.04 15.07 -1.19
N GLU A 97 -26.35 14.85 -0.07
CA GLU A 97 -26.98 14.42 1.18
C GLU A 97 -27.77 15.56 1.85
N LEU A 98 -27.26 16.80 1.82
CA LEU A 98 -27.97 17.98 2.32
C LEU A 98 -29.30 18.21 1.59
N GLN A 99 -29.37 17.96 0.28
CA GLN A 99 -30.62 18.04 -0.47
C GLN A 99 -31.63 16.97 -0.05
N LYS A 100 -31.17 15.75 0.26
CA LYS A 100 -32.05 14.67 0.77
C LYS A 100 -32.56 14.99 2.17
N VAL A 101 -31.68 15.45 3.05
CA VAL A 101 -32.04 15.89 4.41
C VAL A 101 -33.01 17.08 4.37
N ALA A 102 -32.78 18.06 3.50
CA ALA A 102 -33.68 19.20 3.36
C ALA A 102 -35.07 18.79 2.85
N ALA A 103 -35.14 17.82 1.94
CA ALA A 103 -36.40 17.26 1.45
C ALA A 103 -37.13 16.40 2.51
N ALA A 104 -36.38 15.64 3.33
CA ALA A 104 -36.93 14.86 4.44
C ALA A 104 -37.39 15.75 5.62
N ALA A 105 -36.69 16.85 5.89
CA ALA A 105 -37.06 17.83 6.90
C ALA A 105 -38.42 18.49 6.62
N SER A 106 -38.78 18.68 5.34
CA SER A 106 -40.13 19.14 4.95
C SER A 106 -41.25 18.12 5.23
N ALA A 107 -40.93 16.84 5.48
CA ALA A 107 -41.89 15.78 5.81
C ALA A 107 -42.01 15.50 7.32
N ASN A 108 -41.27 16.21 8.18
CA ASN A 108 -41.32 16.10 9.65
C ASN A 108 -40.98 14.69 10.21
N GLU A 109 -40.27 13.88 9.44
CA GLU A 109 -39.58 12.67 9.90
C GLU A 109 -38.08 12.89 9.66
N ILE A 110 -37.41 13.53 10.62
CA ILE A 110 -35.94 13.51 10.63
C ILE A 110 -35.52 12.11 11.05
N GLN A 111 -35.40 11.20 10.09
CA GLN A 111 -34.87 9.86 10.33
C GLN A 111 -33.39 9.97 10.71
N LEU A 112 -33.02 9.31 11.81
CA LEU A 112 -31.65 9.16 12.30
C LEU A 112 -30.68 8.57 11.25
N ASP A 113 -31.23 8.00 10.17
CA ASP A 113 -30.49 7.35 9.09
C ASP A 113 -29.66 8.35 8.26
N ASP A 114 -30.22 9.52 7.94
CA ASP A 114 -29.52 10.52 7.11
C ASP A 114 -28.30 11.14 7.83
N ILE A 115 -28.40 11.30 9.16
CA ILE A 115 -27.29 11.78 9.99
C ILE A 115 -26.14 10.76 9.97
N SER A 116 -26.47 9.46 9.95
CA SER A 116 -25.47 8.40 9.92
C SER A 116 -24.72 8.34 8.59
N ALA A 117 -25.42 8.56 7.46
CA ALA A 117 -24.82 8.64 6.13
C ALA A 117 -23.82 9.79 6.02
N PHE A 118 -24.19 10.97 6.55
CA PHE A 118 -23.32 12.14 6.59
C PHE A 118 -22.03 11.89 7.38
N VAL A 119 -22.14 11.29 8.57
CA VAL A 119 -20.99 10.96 9.42
C VAL A 119 -20.07 9.95 8.75
N LEU A 120 -20.62 8.94 8.06
CA LEU A 120 -19.83 7.95 7.32
C LEU A 120 -19.05 8.58 6.15
N ILE A 121 -19.64 9.51 5.42
CA ILE A 121 -18.96 10.25 4.34
C ILE A 121 -17.81 11.10 4.90
N CYS A 122 -18.03 11.81 6.02
CA CYS A 122 -16.96 12.54 6.69
C CYS A 122 -15.83 11.61 7.17
N ALA A 123 -16.16 10.45 7.75
CA ALA A 123 -15.18 9.47 8.20
C ALA A 123 -14.38 8.88 7.03
N ALA A 124 -15.03 8.56 5.92
CA ALA A 124 -14.38 8.11 4.70
C ALA A 124 -13.42 9.18 4.13
N GLY A 125 -13.87 10.44 4.09
CA GLY A 125 -13.04 11.58 3.71
C GLY A 125 -11.79 11.73 4.59
N ALA A 126 -11.97 11.66 5.90
CA ALA A 126 -10.87 11.71 6.88
C ALA A 126 -9.87 10.56 6.66
N PHE A 127 -10.36 9.35 6.47
CA PHE A 127 -9.52 8.19 6.20
C PHE A 127 -8.65 8.37 4.95
N VAL A 128 -9.23 8.90 3.87
CA VAL A 128 -8.47 9.16 2.64
C VAL A 128 -7.41 10.24 2.87
N LEU A 129 -7.74 11.35 3.54
CA LEU A 129 -6.77 12.42 3.84
C LEU A 129 -5.57 11.91 4.67
N PHE A 130 -5.81 11.08 5.68
CA PHE A 130 -4.72 10.50 6.48
C PHE A 130 -3.78 9.63 5.62
N ASN A 131 -4.29 9.00 4.58
CA ASN A 131 -3.52 8.14 3.69
C ASN A 131 -2.96 8.87 2.46
N ILE A 132 -3.20 10.18 2.28
CA ILE A 132 -2.73 10.92 1.09
C ILE A 132 -1.22 10.82 0.91
N GLN A 133 -0.44 10.86 1.99
CA GLN A 133 1.01 10.70 1.87
C GLN A 133 1.37 9.33 1.32
N THR A 134 0.75 8.25 1.80
CA THR A 134 0.96 6.89 1.29
C THR A 134 0.52 6.77 -0.18
N LEU A 135 -0.60 7.36 -0.55
CA LEU A 135 -1.12 7.35 -1.92
C LEU A 135 -0.19 8.09 -2.89
N ALA A 136 0.30 9.27 -2.49
CA ALA A 136 1.25 10.03 -3.29
C ALA A 136 2.57 9.26 -3.46
N GLN A 137 3.10 8.70 -2.37
CA GLN A 137 4.32 7.89 -2.40
C GLN A 137 4.15 6.59 -3.21
N GLY A 138 2.95 6.01 -3.25
CA GLY A 138 2.66 4.83 -4.08
C GLY A 138 2.85 5.09 -5.58
N ILE A 139 2.51 6.30 -6.04
CA ILE A 139 2.57 6.65 -7.46
C ILE A 139 3.95 7.16 -7.86
N THR A 140 4.62 7.88 -6.97
CA THR A 140 5.96 8.44 -7.24
C THR A 140 7.10 7.44 -7.01
N GLY A 141 6.79 6.22 -6.57
CA GLY A 141 7.76 5.15 -6.32
C GLY A 141 8.36 5.16 -4.90
N GLY A 142 7.80 5.95 -3.98
CA GLY A 142 8.27 6.24 -2.61
C GLY A 142 8.27 5.09 -1.63
N VAL A 143 7.58 4.00 -1.95
CA VAL A 143 7.50 2.83 -1.07
C VAL A 143 8.79 1.99 -1.10
N ALA A 144 9.64 2.14 -2.14
CA ALA A 144 10.81 1.28 -2.31
C ALA A 144 12.06 1.69 -1.48
N THR A 145 12.19 2.95 -1.08
CA THR A 145 13.42 3.44 -0.41
C THR A 145 13.27 3.59 1.11
N GLY A 146 12.10 3.98 1.62
CA GLY A 146 11.84 4.16 3.06
C GLY A 146 11.42 2.87 3.78
N VAL A 147 10.45 2.13 3.24
CA VAL A 147 9.93 0.91 3.89
C VAL A 147 10.96 -0.22 3.87
N GLY A 148 11.83 -0.30 2.86
CA GLY A 148 12.94 -1.25 2.85
C GLY A 148 13.99 -1.01 3.94
N GLN A 149 14.18 0.25 4.39
CA GLN A 149 15.06 0.61 5.50
C GLN A 149 14.36 0.54 6.84
N ILE A 150 13.07 0.91 6.90
CA ILE A 150 12.27 0.82 8.12
C ILE A 150 11.97 -0.64 8.47
N ALA A 151 11.60 -1.50 7.51
CA ALA A 151 11.47 -2.94 7.73
C ALA A 151 12.80 -3.59 8.14
N ARG A 152 13.93 -3.10 7.62
CA ARG A 152 15.26 -3.47 8.12
C ARG A 152 15.48 -3.01 9.56
N SER A 153 15.11 -1.78 9.92
CA SER A 153 15.30 -1.21 11.27
C SER A 153 14.35 -1.76 12.33
N VAL A 154 13.09 -2.05 11.96
CA VAL A 154 12.07 -2.67 12.82
C VAL A 154 12.44 -4.14 13.04
N GLY A 155 12.98 -4.83 12.05
CA GLY A 155 13.59 -6.15 12.23
C GLY A 155 14.76 -6.17 13.22
N TYR A 156 15.50 -5.06 13.37
CA TYR A 156 16.53 -4.92 14.42
C TYR A 156 15.93 -4.57 15.80
N ALA A 157 14.79 -3.87 15.87
CA ALA A 157 14.19 -3.41 17.13
C ALA A 157 13.25 -4.44 17.80
N THR A 158 12.58 -5.30 17.03
CA THR A 158 11.61 -6.27 17.57
C THR A 158 12.21 -7.64 17.93
N GLY A 159 13.54 -7.78 17.86
CA GLY A 159 14.23 -9.01 18.25
C GLY A 159 14.04 -10.19 17.28
N VAL A 160 13.18 -10.06 16.26
CA VAL A 160 13.17 -10.96 15.09
C VAL A 160 14.20 -10.45 14.07
N ALA A 161 15.44 -10.30 14.54
CA ALA A 161 16.57 -9.98 13.71
C ALA A 161 17.02 -11.26 13.00
N LEU A 162 16.49 -11.52 11.80
CA LEU A 162 17.29 -12.27 10.82
C LEU A 162 18.33 -11.27 10.30
N PRO A 163 19.61 -11.35 10.73
CA PRO A 163 20.57 -10.30 10.45
C PRO A 163 20.73 -10.12 8.94
N ALA A 164 21.03 -8.90 8.48
CA ALA A 164 21.32 -8.67 7.05
C ALA A 164 22.49 -9.54 6.52
N ARG A 165 23.38 -9.98 7.43
CA ARG A 165 24.39 -11.02 7.19
C ARG A 165 23.82 -12.43 7.10
N ALA A 166 22.75 -12.76 7.80
CA ALA A 166 22.00 -13.99 7.54
C ALA A 166 21.30 -13.90 6.18
N LEU A 167 20.81 -12.76 5.68
CA LEU A 167 20.21 -12.69 4.33
C LEU A 167 21.24 -12.73 3.19
N THR A 168 22.43 -12.15 3.36
CA THR A 168 23.54 -12.32 2.39
C THR A 168 24.18 -13.70 2.52
N ALA A 169 24.30 -14.24 3.74
CA ALA A 169 24.67 -15.63 3.95
C ALA A 169 23.57 -16.59 3.47
N THR A 170 22.29 -16.22 3.47
CA THR A 170 21.19 -17.02 2.90
C THR A 170 21.21 -16.90 1.40
N ARG A 171 21.70 -15.82 0.77
CA ARG A 171 21.98 -15.84 -0.68
C ARG A 171 23.19 -16.69 -1.05
N SER A 172 24.27 -16.70 -0.24
CA SER A 172 25.42 -17.57 -0.50
C SER A 172 25.18 -19.03 -0.08
N VAL A 173 24.36 -19.27 0.94
CA VAL A 173 23.96 -20.61 1.43
C VAL A 173 22.75 -21.13 0.69
N ALA A 174 21.80 -20.32 0.22
CA ALA A 174 20.77 -20.78 -0.74
C ALA A 174 21.36 -20.91 -2.15
N GLY A 175 22.39 -20.13 -2.50
CA GLY A 175 23.21 -20.39 -3.69
C GLY A 175 23.93 -21.73 -3.59
N ARG A 176 24.63 -21.99 -2.47
CA ARG A 176 25.34 -23.26 -2.24
C ARG A 176 24.42 -24.45 -1.93
N ALA A 177 23.28 -24.25 -1.28
CA ALA A 177 22.27 -25.28 -1.03
C ALA A 177 21.44 -25.54 -2.28
N GLY A 178 21.25 -24.53 -3.13
CA GLY A 178 20.75 -24.68 -4.49
C GLY A 178 21.73 -25.47 -5.36
N GLU A 179 23.03 -25.22 -5.24
CA GLU A 179 24.09 -25.96 -5.93
C GLU A 179 24.22 -27.40 -5.42
N LEU A 180 24.19 -27.62 -4.10
CA LEU A 180 24.20 -28.95 -3.49
C LEU A 180 22.88 -29.71 -3.75
N GLY A 181 21.75 -28.99 -3.83
CA GLY A 181 20.45 -29.54 -4.22
C GLY A 181 20.40 -29.91 -5.70
N MET A 182 20.96 -29.08 -6.58
CA MET A 182 21.14 -29.37 -8.00
C MET A 182 22.12 -30.53 -8.22
N ALA A 183 23.20 -30.61 -7.43
CA ALA A 183 24.14 -31.73 -7.47
C ALA A 183 23.51 -33.03 -6.93
N ALA A 184 22.72 -32.97 -5.86
CA ALA A 184 21.95 -34.11 -5.37
C ALA A 184 20.93 -34.57 -6.42
N ARG A 185 20.24 -33.62 -7.06
CA ARG A 185 19.29 -33.90 -8.15
C ARG A 185 19.99 -34.46 -9.40
N ALA A 186 21.18 -33.99 -9.75
CA ALA A 186 21.96 -34.53 -10.86
C ALA A 186 22.39 -35.98 -10.59
N ARG A 187 22.76 -36.32 -9.34
CA ARG A 187 23.07 -37.69 -8.93
C ARG A 187 21.86 -38.61 -9.02
N THR A 188 20.68 -38.15 -8.60
CA THR A 188 19.45 -38.94 -8.72
C THR A 188 19.01 -39.11 -10.18
N HIS A 189 19.17 -38.09 -11.03
CA HIS A 189 18.85 -38.19 -12.45
C HIS A 189 19.86 -39.07 -13.22
N ALA A 190 21.12 -39.12 -12.80
CA ALA A 190 22.13 -40.03 -13.38
C ALA A 190 21.79 -41.51 -13.06
N GLY A 191 21.49 -41.82 -11.79
CA GLY A 191 21.06 -43.17 -11.41
C GLY A 191 19.75 -43.60 -12.09
N MET A 192 18.81 -42.68 -12.30
CA MET A 192 17.58 -42.97 -13.04
C MET A 192 17.86 -43.27 -14.52
N ARG A 193 18.84 -42.59 -15.14
CA ARG A 193 19.26 -42.85 -16.53
C ARG A 193 19.91 -44.22 -16.69
N GLU A 194 20.77 -44.61 -15.76
CA GLU A 194 21.39 -45.94 -15.77
C GLU A 194 20.33 -47.03 -15.60
N ASN A 195 19.34 -46.82 -14.73
CA ASN A 195 18.25 -47.77 -14.53
C ASN A 195 17.33 -47.88 -15.75
N ILE A 196 17.05 -46.77 -16.45
CA ILE A 196 16.29 -46.77 -17.71
C ILE A 196 17.08 -47.43 -18.84
N GLN A 197 18.40 -47.24 -18.90
CA GLN A 197 19.27 -47.92 -19.87
C GLN A 197 19.32 -49.43 -19.61
N ASN A 198 19.40 -49.85 -18.34
CA ASN A 198 19.38 -51.27 -17.99
C ASN A 198 18.00 -51.90 -18.23
N ALA A 199 16.91 -51.19 -17.92
CA ALA A 199 15.55 -51.62 -18.25
C ALA A 199 15.35 -51.72 -19.76
N GLY A 200 15.79 -50.72 -20.53
CA GLY A 200 15.74 -50.75 -22.00
C GLY A 200 16.64 -51.82 -22.61
N ALA A 201 17.79 -52.11 -22.00
CA ALA A 201 18.65 -53.23 -22.41
C ALA A 201 18.01 -54.59 -22.10
N ALA A 202 17.36 -54.72 -20.94
CA ALA A 202 16.61 -55.93 -20.58
C ALA A 202 15.41 -56.15 -21.50
N GLU A 203 14.66 -55.10 -21.82
CA GLU A 203 13.55 -55.13 -22.79
C GLU A 203 14.04 -55.45 -24.22
N ALA A 204 15.18 -54.89 -24.62
CA ALA A 204 15.80 -55.22 -25.91
C ALA A 204 16.27 -56.69 -25.96
N MET A 205 16.84 -57.21 -24.88
CA MET A 205 17.22 -58.63 -24.78
C MET A 205 15.98 -59.53 -24.77
N GLN A 206 14.92 -59.14 -24.08
CA GLN A 206 13.66 -59.87 -24.07
C GLN A 206 13.01 -59.88 -25.47
N ASN A 207 13.03 -58.77 -26.21
CA ASN A 207 12.58 -58.73 -27.60
C ASN A 207 13.39 -59.63 -28.52
N ARG A 208 14.71 -59.78 -28.29
CA ARG A 208 15.55 -60.73 -29.03
C ARG A 208 15.20 -62.18 -28.69
N ILE A 209 14.94 -62.48 -27.42
CA ILE A 209 14.53 -63.82 -26.98
C ILE A 209 13.16 -64.17 -27.56
N THR A 210 12.18 -63.24 -27.48
CA THR A 210 10.84 -63.42 -28.05
C THR A 210 10.89 -63.63 -29.56
N ASN A 211 11.64 -62.79 -30.30
CA ASN A 211 11.82 -62.95 -31.75
C ASN A 211 12.54 -64.26 -32.13
N ASN A 212 13.39 -64.79 -31.27
CA ASN A 212 14.07 -66.07 -31.51
C ASN A 212 13.26 -67.29 -31.04
N SER A 213 12.24 -67.07 -30.21
CA SER A 213 11.36 -68.12 -29.66
C SER A 213 10.07 -68.33 -30.45
N LEU A 214 9.81 -67.49 -31.46
CA LEU A 214 8.70 -67.64 -32.39
C LEU A 214 9.18 -68.45 -33.61
N PRO A 215 8.73 -69.72 -33.80
CA PRO A 215 8.94 -70.44 -35.04
C PRO A 215 8.10 -69.80 -36.16
N ASN A 216 8.65 -69.77 -37.39
CA ASN A 216 7.88 -69.46 -38.61
C ASN A 216 6.66 -70.38 -38.74
#